data_AF-A0A5N5TPN5-F1
#
_entry.id   AF-A0A5N5TPN5-F1
#
_cell.length_a   1.000
_cell.length_b   1.000
_cell.length_c   1.000
_cell.angle_alpha   90.00
_cell.angle_beta   90.00
_cell.angle_gamma   90.00
#
_symmetry.space_group_name_H-M   'P 1'
#
loop_
_entity.id
_entity.type
_entity.pdbx_description
1 polymer ?
#
loop_
_entity_poly.entity_id
_entity_poly.type
_entity_poly.pdbx_seq_one_letter_code
_entity_poly.pdbx_strand_id
1 'polypeptide(L)'
;MQYNDMGQPPLSSSTTVVVNVIDNDDSNPKFTAKRYYANVFEHSGTQSKEAIMEEIITEPSEIKAYDGDRGIDTALQYSILKGEFSSYFSIDSNSGQLFLVKHLDRESLKEDTMIIHLLARQVDNIGREASAEVHITIKDVNDHLPSFENDIYAISIVENLPAGFSVVQVSASDPDIESLIYEWI
;
A
#
# COMPACT_ATOMS: atom_id res chain seq x y z
N MET A 1 -0.97 55.64 0.22
CA MET A 1 -0.85 56.75 1.21
C MET A 1 -1.43 58.02 0.62
N GLN A 2 -1.95 58.93 1.46
CA GLN A 2 -2.58 60.20 1.05
C GLN A 2 -1.93 61.37 1.78
N TYR A 3 -1.67 62.47 1.07
CA TYR A 3 -1.15 63.72 1.62
C TYR A 3 -2.06 64.88 1.21
N ASN A 4 -2.34 65.78 2.15
CA ASN A 4 -3.12 66.99 1.96
C ASN A 4 -2.22 68.21 2.20
N ASP A 5 -2.29 69.22 1.34
CA ASP A 5 -1.68 70.52 1.66
C ASP A 5 -2.62 71.38 2.54
N MET A 6 -2.07 72.45 3.13
CA MET A 6 -2.82 73.39 3.98
C MET A 6 -3.35 74.60 3.19
N GLY A 7 -3.48 74.48 1.86
CA GLY A 7 -4.06 75.53 1.01
C GLY A 7 -5.56 75.71 1.23
N GLN A 8 -6.11 76.84 0.79
CA GLN A 8 -7.56 77.03 0.64
C GLN A 8 -7.91 77.28 -0.83
N PRO A 9 -8.59 76.34 -1.51
CA PRO A 9 -8.97 75.01 -1.03
C PRO A 9 -7.76 74.04 -0.96
N PRO A 10 -7.77 73.05 -0.05
CA PRO A 10 -6.65 72.11 0.07
C PRO A 10 -6.65 71.14 -1.12
N LEU A 11 -5.48 70.89 -1.69
CA LEU A 11 -5.29 69.85 -2.69
C LEU A 11 -4.75 68.59 -2.02
N SER A 12 -5.32 67.45 -2.41
CA SER A 12 -4.86 66.15 -1.94
C SER A 12 -4.47 65.26 -3.10
N SER A 13 -3.45 64.44 -2.88
CA SER A 13 -3.05 63.38 -3.80
C SER A 13 -2.91 62.08 -3.03
N SER A 14 -3.28 60.98 -3.69
CA SER A 14 -3.13 59.64 -3.15
C SER A 14 -2.39 58.77 -4.15
N THR A 15 -1.60 57.84 -3.63
CA THR A 15 -0.96 56.79 -4.42
C THR A 15 -1.20 55.44 -3.78
N THR A 16 -1.37 54.42 -4.62
CA THR A 16 -1.53 53.04 -4.19
C THR A 16 -0.18 52.36 -4.16
N VAL A 17 0.19 51.82 -3.00
CA VAL A 17 1.37 50.94 -2.88
C VAL A 17 0.85 49.52 -3.04
N VAL A 18 1.29 48.83 -4.08
CA VAL A 18 1.04 47.40 -4.26
C VAL A 18 2.21 46.66 -3.62
N VAL A 19 1.95 45.93 -2.54
CA VAL A 19 2.92 45.05 -1.90
C VAL A 19 2.63 43.63 -2.38
N ASN A 20 3.52 43.08 -3.20
CA ASN A 20 3.49 41.67 -3.56
C ASN A 20 4.31 40.90 -2.53
N VAL A 21 3.66 40.04 -1.76
CA VAL A 21 4.35 39.09 -0.88
C VAL A 21 4.74 37.89 -1.73
N ILE A 22 6.04 37.64 -1.83
CA ILE A 22 6.60 36.47 -2.52
C ILE A 22 6.94 35.45 -1.43
N ASP A 23 6.44 34.24 -1.57
CA ASP A 23 6.77 33.13 -0.68
C ASP A 23 8.16 32.59 -1.03
N ASN A 24 8.96 32.25 -0.02
CA ASN A 24 10.22 31.55 -0.27
C ASN A 24 9.92 30.06 -0.29
N ASP A 25 10.60 29.33 -1.16
CA ASP A 25 10.69 27.88 -1.07
C ASP A 25 11.37 27.55 0.26
N ASP A 26 10.63 27.24 1.33
CA ASP A 26 11.16 26.86 2.65
C ASP A 26 10.39 25.72 3.36
N SER A 27 9.35 25.18 2.74
CA SER A 27 8.61 24.01 3.23
C SER A 27 9.13 22.70 2.64
N ASN A 28 9.11 21.64 3.44
CA ASN A 28 9.31 20.30 2.90
C ASN A 28 8.03 19.79 2.23
N PRO A 29 8.14 18.91 1.21
CA PRO A 29 6.99 18.20 0.67
C PRO A 29 6.23 17.46 1.76
N LYS A 30 4.97 17.15 1.46
CA LYS A 30 4.09 16.41 2.36
C LYS A 30 3.16 15.49 1.59
N PHE A 31 3.10 14.22 1.99
CA PHE A 31 2.10 13.29 1.48
C PHE A 31 0.69 13.66 1.97
N THR A 32 -0.32 13.38 1.15
CA THR A 32 -1.75 13.54 1.49
C THR A 32 -2.13 12.68 2.69
N ALA A 33 -1.53 11.49 2.83
CA ALA A 33 -1.63 10.63 4.00
C ALA A 33 -0.26 10.16 4.50
N LYS A 34 -0.13 9.93 5.80
CA LYS A 34 1.06 9.29 6.40
C LYS A 34 1.12 7.78 6.12
N ARG A 35 -0.05 7.17 5.90
CA ARG A 35 -0.21 5.74 5.67
C ARG A 35 -1.26 5.51 4.60
N TYR A 36 -0.96 4.57 3.73
CA TYR A 36 -1.85 4.03 2.72
C TYR A 36 -2.04 2.54 2.98
N TYR A 37 -3.18 2.01 2.58
CA TYR A 37 -3.54 0.61 2.77
C TYR A 37 -3.88 -0.01 1.43
N ALA A 38 -3.47 -1.24 1.17
CA ALA A 38 -3.85 -1.96 -0.04
C ALA A 38 -4.13 -3.43 0.27
N ASN A 39 -4.93 -4.05 -0.58
CA ASN A 39 -5.10 -5.49 -0.59
C ASN A 39 -4.61 -6.02 -1.92
N VAL A 40 -3.81 -7.09 -1.88
CA VAL A 40 -3.25 -7.73 -3.08
C VAL A 40 -3.52 -9.22 -2.96
N PHE A 41 -4.12 -9.82 -3.98
CA PHE A 41 -4.30 -11.27 -4.00
C PHE A 41 -2.97 -11.96 -4.32
N GLU A 42 -2.76 -13.12 -3.72
CA GLU A 42 -1.69 -13.98 -4.15
C GLU A 42 -1.94 -14.58 -5.55
N HIS A 43 -0.92 -15.25 -6.08
CA HIS A 43 -0.94 -15.80 -7.42
C HIS A 43 -0.93 -17.33 -7.37
N SER A 44 -1.92 -17.96 -8.02
CA SER A 44 -2.01 -19.42 -8.05
C SER A 44 -0.99 -20.08 -9.00
N GLY A 45 -0.37 -21.17 -8.55
CA GLY A 45 0.36 -22.11 -9.42
C GLY A 45 1.86 -21.85 -9.67
N THR A 46 2.46 -22.68 -10.55
CA THR A 46 3.92 -22.74 -10.73
C THR A 46 4.47 -21.47 -11.40
N GLN A 47 5.09 -20.61 -10.59
CA GLN A 47 5.94 -19.46 -10.92
C GLN A 47 6.27 -19.30 -12.42
N SER A 48 5.54 -18.44 -13.13
CA SER A 48 6.08 -17.88 -14.36
C SER A 48 7.26 -16.99 -13.98
N LYS A 49 8.45 -17.22 -14.54
CA LYS A 49 9.62 -16.32 -14.36
C LYS A 49 9.44 -14.94 -15.00
N GLU A 50 8.25 -14.65 -15.52
CA GLU A 50 7.91 -13.38 -16.14
C GLU A 50 7.62 -12.35 -15.05
N ALA A 51 8.13 -11.13 -15.26
CA ALA A 51 7.79 -10.01 -14.41
C ALA A 51 6.30 -9.71 -14.56
N ILE A 52 5.62 -9.53 -13.44
CA ILE A 52 4.25 -9.02 -13.44
C ILE A 52 4.26 -7.49 -13.38
N MET A 53 3.16 -6.87 -13.81
CA MET A 53 2.93 -5.43 -13.71
C MET A 53 1.47 -5.22 -13.34
N GLU A 54 1.10 -5.61 -12.13
CA GLU A 54 -0.24 -5.45 -11.60
C GLU A 54 -0.34 -4.12 -10.86
N GLU A 55 -1.30 -3.28 -11.23
CA GLU A 55 -1.55 -2.00 -10.56
C GLU A 55 -2.18 -2.24 -9.18
N ILE A 56 -1.57 -1.67 -8.14
CA ILE A 56 -2.07 -1.76 -6.77
C ILE A 56 -2.93 -0.53 -6.48
N ILE A 57 -4.19 -0.78 -6.12
CA ILE A 57 -5.10 0.25 -5.66
C ILE A 57 -4.91 0.44 -4.14
N THR A 58 -4.72 1.68 -3.72
CA THR A 58 -4.51 2.03 -2.31
C THR A 58 -5.72 2.73 -1.71
N GLU A 59 -5.75 2.83 -0.39
CA GLU A 59 -6.68 3.63 0.38
C GLU A 59 -5.90 4.52 1.36
N PRO A 60 -5.92 5.85 1.22
CA PRO A 60 -6.61 6.62 0.17
C PRO A 60 -6.15 6.30 -1.26
N SER A 61 -7.02 6.47 -2.26
CA SER A 61 -6.81 6.05 -3.66
C SER A 61 -5.56 6.58 -4.34
N GLU A 62 -5.16 7.81 -4.03
CA GLU A 62 -4.01 8.48 -4.66
C GLU A 62 -2.86 8.62 -3.68
N ILE A 63 -1.74 7.96 -3.99
CA ILE A 63 -0.44 8.28 -3.39
C ILE A 63 0.03 9.60 -3.99
N LYS A 64 -0.10 10.68 -3.22
CA LYS A 64 0.28 12.01 -3.67
C LYS A 64 1.01 12.78 -2.59
N ALA A 65 2.02 13.52 -3.00
CA ALA A 65 2.65 14.54 -2.18
C ALA A 65 2.49 15.91 -2.84
N TYR A 66 2.54 16.95 -2.03
CA TYR A 66 2.52 18.33 -2.48
C TYR A 66 3.61 19.11 -1.76
N ASP A 67 4.14 20.11 -2.46
CA ASP A 67 5.02 21.09 -1.84
C ASP A 67 4.20 22.04 -0.96
N GLY A 68 4.70 22.36 0.23
CA GLY A 68 3.98 23.16 1.22
C GLY A 68 3.94 24.66 0.86
N ASP A 69 4.80 25.08 -0.05
CA ASP A 69 5.05 26.47 -0.39
C ASP A 69 3.95 27.06 -1.29
N ARG A 70 3.45 28.24 -0.91
CA ARG A 70 2.27 28.84 -1.51
C ARG A 70 2.60 29.43 -2.87
N GLY A 71 2.05 28.83 -3.92
CA GLY A 71 2.22 29.32 -5.29
C GLY A 71 3.52 28.84 -5.95
N ILE A 72 4.22 27.90 -5.30
CA ILE A 72 5.35 27.16 -5.85
C ILE A 72 4.86 25.71 -6.04
N ASP A 73 4.69 25.29 -7.30
CA ASP A 73 4.31 23.93 -7.65
C ASP A 73 5.56 23.20 -8.14
N THR A 74 6.34 22.67 -7.19
CA THR A 74 7.57 21.96 -7.49
C THR A 74 7.26 20.53 -7.92
N ALA A 75 7.84 20.10 -9.03
CA ALA A 75 7.74 18.71 -9.47
C ALA A 75 8.37 17.78 -8.42
N LEU A 76 7.62 16.76 -8.01
CA LEU A 76 8.07 15.73 -7.07
C LEU A 76 8.33 14.41 -7.79
N GLN A 77 9.37 13.71 -7.35
CA GLN A 77 9.66 12.34 -7.75
C GLN A 77 9.40 11.37 -6.60
N TYR A 78 8.66 10.31 -6.91
CA TYR A 78 8.34 9.24 -5.97
C TYR A 78 9.33 8.08 -6.11
N SER A 79 9.64 7.44 -4.98
CA SER A 79 10.47 6.24 -4.93
C SER A 79 10.12 5.37 -3.73
N ILE A 80 10.45 4.08 -3.82
CA ILE A 80 10.33 3.13 -2.71
C ILE A 80 11.69 3.03 -2.03
N LEU A 81 11.73 3.26 -0.72
CA LEU A 81 12.95 3.07 0.08
C LEU A 81 13.29 1.58 0.13
N LYS A 82 14.60 1.28 0.07
CA LYS A 82 15.10 -0.09 0.14
C LYS A 82 14.72 -0.71 1.50
N GLY A 83 14.07 -1.87 1.44
CA GLY A 83 13.64 -2.62 2.62
C GLY A 83 13.45 -4.10 2.29
N GLU A 84 12.85 -4.85 3.22
CA GLU A 84 12.60 -6.29 3.06
C GLU A 84 11.70 -6.57 1.84
N PHE A 85 10.58 -5.86 1.74
CA PHE A 85 9.58 -6.07 0.70
C PHE A 85 9.75 -5.16 -0.52
N SER A 86 10.69 -4.23 -0.52
CA SER A 86 10.81 -3.21 -1.58
C SER A 86 11.05 -3.81 -2.97
N SER A 87 11.54 -5.04 -3.06
CA SER A 87 11.79 -5.71 -4.34
C SER A 87 10.53 -6.32 -4.99
N TYR A 88 9.42 -6.41 -4.26
CA TYR A 88 8.14 -6.89 -4.78
C TYR A 88 7.36 -5.79 -5.48
N PHE A 89 7.72 -4.53 -5.27
CA PHE A 89 6.92 -3.38 -5.69
C PHE A 89 7.73 -2.41 -6.54
N SER A 90 7.03 -1.69 -7.40
CA SER A 90 7.54 -0.56 -8.18
C SER A 90 6.58 0.61 -8.06
N ILE A 91 7.09 1.84 -8.08
CA ILE A 91 6.28 3.05 -8.11
C ILE A 91 6.67 3.87 -9.33
N ASP A 92 5.68 4.36 -10.08
CA ASP A 92 5.95 5.34 -11.14
C ASP A 92 6.40 6.66 -10.51
N SER A 93 7.57 7.14 -10.93
CA SER A 93 8.23 8.26 -10.27
C SER A 93 7.50 9.58 -10.44
N ASN A 94 6.59 9.72 -11.43
CA ASN A 94 5.91 10.97 -11.72
C ASN A 94 4.46 10.98 -11.21
N SER A 95 3.75 9.87 -11.36
CA SER A 95 2.34 9.74 -11.00
C SER A 95 2.11 9.22 -9.58
N GLY A 96 3.08 8.53 -8.99
CA GLY A 96 2.91 7.85 -7.70
C GLY A 96 2.14 6.53 -7.80
N GLN A 97 1.84 6.04 -9.01
CA GLN A 97 1.14 4.78 -9.23
C GLN A 97 1.98 3.60 -8.73
N LEU A 98 1.42 2.77 -7.86
CA LEU A 98 2.08 1.62 -7.26
C LEU A 98 1.76 0.34 -8.05
N PHE A 99 2.77 -0.51 -8.23
CA PHE A 99 2.66 -1.78 -8.95
C PHE A 99 3.30 -2.93 -8.18
N LEU A 100 2.68 -4.10 -8.25
CA LEU A 100 3.31 -5.37 -7.91
C LEU A 100 4.13 -5.85 -9.11
N VAL A 101 5.38 -6.22 -8.88
CA VAL A 101 6.33 -6.66 -9.91
C VAL A 101 6.89 -8.07 -9.71
N LYS A 102 6.49 -8.73 -8.62
CA LYS A 102 6.85 -10.12 -8.33
C LYS A 102 5.64 -10.89 -7.86
N HIS A 103 5.59 -12.15 -8.28
CA HIS A 103 4.63 -13.13 -7.78
C HIS A 103 4.66 -13.20 -6.26
N LEU A 104 3.46 -13.32 -5.70
CA LEU A 104 3.21 -13.51 -4.28
C LEU A 104 2.55 -14.87 -4.09
N ASP A 105 3.06 -15.61 -3.14
CA ASP A 105 2.55 -16.90 -2.65
C ASP A 105 2.49 -16.70 -1.13
N ARG A 106 1.26 -16.67 -0.60
CA ARG A 106 0.96 -16.32 0.78
C ARG A 106 1.44 -17.42 1.72
N GLU A 107 1.31 -18.69 1.34
CA GLU A 107 1.74 -19.85 2.13
C GLU A 107 3.27 -19.86 2.34
N SER A 108 4.01 -19.26 1.41
CA SER A 108 5.47 -19.05 1.52
C SER A 108 5.87 -17.84 2.38
N LEU A 109 4.95 -16.94 2.73
CA LEU A 109 5.23 -15.75 3.54
C LEU A 109 5.15 -16.04 5.04
N LYS A 110 5.92 -15.30 5.82
CA LYS A 110 5.85 -15.36 7.30
C LYS A 110 4.69 -14.55 7.88
N GLU A 111 4.29 -13.50 7.16
CA GLU A 111 3.31 -12.52 7.58
C GLU A 111 2.41 -12.16 6.39
N ASP A 112 1.11 -12.04 6.62
CA ASP A 112 0.13 -11.65 5.60
C ASP A 112 0.17 -10.14 5.29
N THR A 113 1.07 -9.38 5.91
CA THR A 113 1.17 -7.92 5.73
C THR A 113 2.58 -7.50 5.39
N MET A 114 2.73 -6.78 4.28
CA MET A 114 3.98 -6.15 3.86
C MET A 114 3.91 -4.64 4.09
N ILE A 115 4.93 -4.07 4.73
CA ILE A 115 5.06 -2.63 4.91
C ILE A 115 6.20 -2.11 4.05
N ILE A 116 5.90 -1.17 3.17
CA ILE A 116 6.91 -0.45 2.38
C ILE A 116 6.91 1.04 2.72
N HIS A 117 8.08 1.67 2.58
CA HIS A 117 8.25 3.09 2.82
C HIS A 117 8.44 3.83 1.51
N LEU A 118 7.67 4.89 1.31
CA LEU A 118 7.75 5.77 0.16
C LEU A 118 8.54 7.02 0.50
N LEU A 119 9.18 7.58 -0.52
CA LEU A 119 9.87 8.86 -0.48
C LEU A 119 9.38 9.74 -1.64
N ALA A 120 8.97 10.97 -1.34
CA ALA A 120 8.72 12.01 -2.33
C ALA A 120 9.78 13.10 -2.20
N ARG A 121 10.39 13.50 -3.31
CA ARG A 121 11.53 14.43 -3.33
C ARG A 121 11.36 15.49 -4.40
N GLN A 122 11.72 16.73 -4.08
CA GLN A 122 11.76 17.82 -5.08
C GLN A 122 12.84 17.55 -6.14
N VAL A 123 12.50 17.74 -7.41
CA VAL A 123 13.40 17.49 -8.54
C VAL A 123 14.56 18.49 -8.60
N ASP A 124 14.29 19.75 -8.28
CA ASP A 124 15.25 20.86 -8.28
C ASP A 124 16.04 20.99 -6.98
N ASN A 125 15.49 20.50 -5.86
CA ASN A 125 16.13 20.53 -4.55
C ASN A 125 16.14 19.16 -3.86
N ILE A 126 17.26 18.48 -4.05
CA ILE A 126 17.57 17.16 -3.49
C ILE A 126 17.44 17.09 -1.95
N GLY A 127 17.54 18.22 -1.25
CA GLY A 127 17.54 18.26 0.21
C GLY A 127 16.16 18.17 0.86
N ARG A 128 15.07 18.26 0.10
CA ARG A 128 13.71 18.24 0.64
C ARG A 128 12.95 17.00 0.25
N GLU A 129 12.54 16.27 1.28
CA GLU A 129 11.93 14.96 1.12
C GLU A 129 10.77 14.80 2.12
N ALA A 130 9.80 13.98 1.73
CA ALA A 130 8.73 13.50 2.59
C ALA A 130 8.73 11.98 2.57
N SER A 131 8.25 11.36 3.65
CA SER A 131 8.06 9.92 3.72
C SER A 131 6.64 9.54 4.11
N ALA A 132 6.21 8.37 3.63
CA ALA A 132 4.94 7.73 3.97
C ALA A 132 5.11 6.21 3.98
N GLU A 133 4.13 5.50 4.53
CA GLU A 133 4.09 4.03 4.56
C GLU A 133 2.93 3.52 3.69
N VAL A 134 3.12 2.37 3.03
CA VAL A 134 2.04 1.58 2.45
C VAL A 134 1.99 0.23 3.16
N HIS A 135 0.82 -0.08 3.72
CA HIS A 135 0.52 -1.32 4.43
C HIS A 135 -0.30 -2.21 3.49
N ILE A 136 0.30 -3.30 3.04
CA ILE A 136 -0.25 -4.14 1.97
C ILE A 136 -0.63 -5.49 2.60
N THR A 137 -1.92 -5.78 2.65
CA THR A 137 -2.43 -7.07 3.13
C THR A 137 -2.56 -8.04 1.97
N ILE A 138 -1.91 -9.19 2.08
CA ILE A 138 -2.00 -10.27 1.11
C ILE A 138 -3.30 -11.03 1.35
N LYS A 139 -4.05 -11.25 0.28
CA LYS A 139 -5.31 -11.98 0.29
C LYS A 139 -5.09 -13.37 -0.28
N ASP A 140 -5.61 -14.32 0.47
CA ASP A 140 -5.65 -15.74 0.15
C ASP A 140 -6.43 -15.99 -1.13
N VAL A 141 -5.93 -16.91 -1.96
CA VAL A 141 -6.65 -17.50 -3.07
C VAL A 141 -6.67 -19.01 -2.81
N ASN A 142 -7.86 -19.60 -2.74
CA ASN A 142 -8.01 -21.05 -2.57
C ASN A 142 -7.44 -21.79 -3.80
N ASP A 143 -6.17 -22.20 -3.70
CA ASP A 143 -5.41 -22.89 -4.74
C ASP A 143 -4.75 -24.18 -4.26
N HIS A 144 -4.90 -24.52 -2.98
CA HIS A 144 -4.56 -25.81 -2.41
C HIS A 144 -5.79 -26.68 -2.22
N LEU A 145 -5.60 -27.99 -2.32
CA LEU A 145 -6.65 -28.96 -2.03
C LEU A 145 -6.45 -29.53 -0.63
N PRO A 146 -7.54 -29.81 0.10
CA PRO A 146 -7.48 -30.55 1.35
C PRO A 146 -6.74 -31.88 1.17
N SER A 147 -5.77 -32.15 2.04
CA SER A 147 -5.06 -33.43 2.04
C SER A 147 -5.24 -34.16 3.37
N PHE A 148 -5.56 -35.45 3.32
CA PHE A 148 -5.60 -36.31 4.50
C PHE A 148 -4.19 -36.64 4.99
N GLU A 149 -4.03 -36.89 6.29
CA GLU A 149 -2.75 -37.28 6.89
C GLU A 149 -2.23 -38.62 6.33
N ASN A 150 -3.13 -39.52 5.91
CA ASN A 150 -2.77 -40.79 5.29
C ASN A 150 -3.62 -41.05 4.04
N ASP A 151 -3.02 -41.64 3.02
CA ASP A 151 -3.72 -42.10 1.81
C ASP A 151 -4.72 -43.23 2.10
N ILE A 152 -4.41 -44.05 3.13
CA ILE A 152 -5.20 -45.23 3.50
C ILE A 152 -5.31 -45.32 5.02
N TYR A 153 -6.54 -45.37 5.54
CA TYR A 153 -6.84 -45.67 6.95
C TYR A 153 -7.40 -47.09 7.06
N ALA A 154 -6.55 -48.06 7.43
CA ALA A 154 -6.95 -49.47 7.58
C ALA A 154 -7.18 -49.83 9.06
N ILE A 155 -8.42 -50.12 9.45
CA ILE A 155 -8.81 -50.48 10.83
C ILE A 155 -9.60 -51.79 10.85
N SER A 156 -9.34 -52.61 11.87
CA SER A 156 -10.10 -53.83 12.15
C SER A 156 -10.92 -53.64 13.43
N ILE A 157 -12.21 -53.94 13.38
CA ILE A 157 -13.13 -53.86 14.52
C ILE A 157 -13.75 -55.23 14.83
N VAL A 158 -14.13 -55.42 16.09
CA VAL A 158 -14.89 -56.61 16.53
C VAL A 158 -16.39 -56.31 16.51
N GLU A 159 -17.20 -57.31 16.16
CA GLU A 159 -18.64 -57.13 15.91
C GLU A 159 -19.46 -56.72 17.14
N ASN A 160 -18.96 -57.03 18.35
CA ASN A 160 -19.69 -56.83 19.61
C ASN A 160 -19.51 -55.44 20.23
N LEU A 161 -19.18 -54.43 19.41
CA LEU A 161 -19.01 -53.05 19.88
C LEU A 161 -20.37 -52.38 20.12
N PRO A 162 -20.51 -51.56 21.18
CA PRO A 162 -21.74 -50.85 21.48
C PRO A 162 -22.04 -49.78 20.43
N ALA A 163 -23.33 -49.45 20.27
CA ALA A 163 -23.75 -48.34 19.42
C ALA A 163 -23.12 -47.01 19.89
N GLY A 164 -22.59 -46.23 18.94
CA GLY A 164 -21.87 -44.98 19.21
C GLY A 164 -20.37 -45.15 19.44
N PHE A 165 -19.80 -46.34 19.25
CA PHE A 165 -18.36 -46.54 19.29
C PHE A 165 -17.67 -45.80 18.13
N SER A 166 -16.72 -44.92 18.45
CA SER A 166 -15.90 -44.22 17.46
C SER A 166 -14.85 -45.18 16.89
N VAL A 167 -14.85 -45.37 15.57
CA VAL A 167 -13.99 -46.35 14.88
C VAL A 167 -12.67 -45.72 14.45
N VAL A 168 -12.74 -44.57 13.79
CA VAL A 168 -11.58 -43.85 13.27
C VAL A 168 -11.84 -42.36 13.35
N GLN A 169 -10.80 -41.61 13.71
CA GLN A 169 -10.76 -40.17 13.52
C GLN A 169 -9.79 -39.91 12.38
N VAL A 170 -10.28 -39.22 11.33
CA VAL A 170 -9.44 -38.76 10.22
C VAL A 170 -9.26 -37.25 10.33
N SER A 171 -8.08 -36.81 9.93
CA SER A 171 -7.63 -35.43 9.92
C SER A 171 -7.24 -35.07 8.48
N ALA A 172 -7.75 -33.94 7.99
CA ALA A 172 -7.28 -33.31 6.78
C ALA A 172 -6.70 -31.93 7.12
N SER A 173 -5.70 -31.51 6.37
CA SER A 173 -5.10 -30.18 6.43
C SER A 173 -5.25 -29.49 5.08
N ASP A 174 -5.49 -28.18 5.14
CA ASP A 174 -5.50 -27.28 4.02
C ASP A 174 -4.67 -26.05 4.42
N PRO A 175 -3.64 -25.67 3.63
CA PRO A 175 -2.82 -24.51 3.95
C PRO A 175 -3.52 -23.17 3.64
N ASP A 176 -4.60 -23.16 2.86
CA ASP A 176 -5.39 -21.97 2.55
C ASP A 176 -6.16 -21.50 3.80
N ILE A 177 -6.60 -20.23 3.83
CA ILE A 177 -7.35 -19.67 4.97
C ILE A 177 -8.78 -20.26 5.06
N GLU A 178 -9.28 -20.96 4.04
CA GLU A 178 -10.65 -21.48 4.03
C GLU A 178 -10.88 -22.69 4.96
N SER A 179 -12.09 -22.76 5.53
CA SER A 179 -12.48 -23.81 6.47
C SER A 179 -12.89 -25.09 5.74
N LEU A 180 -12.23 -26.20 6.08
CA LEU A 180 -12.58 -27.55 5.62
C LEU A 180 -14.02 -27.95 6.02
N ILE A 181 -14.83 -28.34 5.03
CA ILE A 181 -16.14 -28.98 5.24
C ILE A 181 -15.99 -30.49 5.08
N TYR A 182 -16.33 -31.27 6.11
CA TYR A 182 -16.34 -32.74 6.07
C TYR A 182 -17.75 -33.25 5.72
N GLU A 183 -17.91 -33.93 4.57
CA GLU A 183 -19.15 -34.64 4.21
C GLU A 183 -18.91 -36.15 4.14
N TRP A 184 -19.85 -36.93 4.67
CA TRP A 184 -19.86 -38.40 4.54
C TRP A 184 -20.67 -38.78 3.30
N ILE A 185 -20.05 -39.48 2.34
CA ILE A 185 -20.73 -40.11 1.19
C ILE A 185 -21.23 -41.51 1.59
#